data_AF-A0A2K3IYA3-F1
#
_entry.id   AF-A0A2K3IYA3-F1
#
_cell.length_a   1.000
_cell.length_b   1.000
_cell.length_c   1.000
_cell.angle_alpha   90.00
_cell.angle_beta   90.00
_cell.angle_gamma   90.00
#
_symmetry.space_group_name_H-M   'P 1'
#
loop_
_entity.id
_entity.type
_entity.pdbx_description
1 polymer ?
#
loop_
_entity_poly.entity_id
_entity_poly.type
_entity_poly.pdbx_seq_one_letter_code
_entity_poly.pdbx_strand_id
1 'polypeptide(L)' 'MIKRDIEKQVVEEVTPTMNYRKRIKEIVNEINEILVKEVKKRNLPVTVELVGSIAKDTYLKDNMDIDFFL' A
#
# COMPACT_ATOMS: atom_id res chain seq x y z
N MET A 1 21.25 17.18 20.53
CA MET A 1 21.63 15.81 20.14
C MET A 1 20.47 14.82 20.30
N ILE A 2 19.79 14.81 21.46
CA ILE A 2 18.67 13.92 21.82
C ILE A 2 17.57 13.74 20.74
N LYS A 3 17.20 14.81 20.02
CA LYS A 3 16.06 14.77 19.06
C LYS A 3 16.27 13.80 17.89
N ARG A 4 17.50 13.70 17.37
CA ARG A 4 17.82 12.80 16.24
C ARG A 4 17.78 11.33 16.63
N ASP A 5 18.04 11.04 17.91
CA ASP A 5 18.05 9.67 18.43
C ASP A 5 16.63 9.11 18.52
N ILE A 6 15.67 9.93 18.92
CA ILE A 6 14.24 9.56 18.94
C ILE A 6 13.70 9.36 17.52
N GLU A 7 14.00 10.26 16.59
CA GLU A 7 13.56 10.14 15.20
C GLU A 7 14.04 8.82 14.57
N LYS A 8 15.29 8.42 14.84
CA LYS A 8 15.85 7.16 14.35
C LYS A 8 15.14 5.94 14.95
N GLN A 9 14.92 5.93 16.26
CA GLN A 9 14.21 4.83 16.94
C GLN A 9 12.79 4.65 16.38
N VAL A 10 12.06 5.75 16.22
CA VAL A 10 10.70 5.72 15.66
C VAL A 10 10.72 5.18 14.23
N VAL A 11 11.65 5.63 13.38
CA VAL A 11 11.77 5.12 11.99
C VAL A 11 12.04 3.61 11.98
N GLU A 12 12.93 3.11 12.83
CA GLU A 12 13.22 1.67 12.92
C GLU A 12 11.98 0.86 13.35
N GLU A 13 11.13 1.41 14.22
CA GLU A 13 9.91 0.75 14.69
C GLU A 13 8.78 0.75 13.65
N VAL A 14 8.55 1.88 12.98
CA VAL A 14 7.39 2.06 12.09
C VAL A 14 7.65 1.62 10.65
N THR A 15 8.91 1.47 10.23
CA THR A 15 9.25 1.12 8.86
C THR A 15 8.91 -0.35 8.56
N PRO A 16 8.10 -0.64 7.53
CA PRO A 16 7.84 -2.01 7.11
C PRO A 16 9.11 -2.72 6.62
N THR A 17 9.28 -3.97 7.04
CA THR A 17 10.39 -4.82 6.56
C THR A 17 10.22 -5.20 5.09
N MET A 18 11.31 -5.54 4.41
CA MET A 18 11.27 -5.94 3.00
C MET A 18 10.32 -7.12 2.71
N ASN A 19 10.30 -8.12 3.60
CA ASN A 19 9.40 -9.27 3.47
C ASN A 19 7.94 -8.85 3.60
N TYR A 20 7.63 -7.92 4.51
CA TYR A 20 6.30 -7.35 4.65
C TYR A 20 5.91 -6.61 3.37
N ARG A 21 6.76 -5.71 2.87
CA ARG A 21 6.53 -4.96 1.61
C ARG A 21 6.24 -5.88 0.43
N LYS A 22 6.99 -6.97 0.30
CA LYS A 22 6.79 -7.97 -0.75
C LYS A 22 5.39 -8.60 -0.66
N ARG A 23 4.99 -9.04 0.54
CA ARG A 23 3.68 -9.63 0.78
C ARG A 23 2.54 -8.66 0.47
N ILE A 24 2.70 -7.39 0.81
CA ILE A 24 1.69 -6.36 0.50
C ILE A 24 1.57 -6.15 -1.01
N LYS A 25 2.70 -6.10 -1.72
CA LYS A 25 2.70 -5.98 -3.18
C LYS A 25 1.96 -7.14 -3.86
N GLU A 26 2.16 -8.37 -3.37
CA GLU A 26 1.44 -9.55 -3.87
C GLU A 26 -0.07 -9.42 -3.67
N ILE A 27 -0.52 -9.03 -2.46
CA ILE A 27 -1.94 -8.80 -2.14
C ILE A 27 -2.55 -7.69 -3.01
N VAL A 28 -1.84 -6.57 -3.15
CA VAL A 28 -2.31 -5.43 -3.95
C VAL A 28 -2.47 -5.81 -5.43
N ASN A 29 -1.55 -6.60 -5.97
CA ASN A 29 -1.64 -7.08 -7.34
C ASN A 29 -2.86 -8.00 -7.53
N GLU A 30 -3.10 -8.92 -6.60
CA GLU A 30 -4.26 -9.82 -6.64
C GLU A 30 -5.59 -9.05 -6.62
N ILE A 31 -5.71 -8.06 -5.72
CA ILE A 31 -6.90 -7.20 -5.65
C ILE A 31 -7.08 -6.43 -6.96
N ASN A 32 -6.01 -5.85 -7.51
CA ASN A 32 -6.05 -5.09 -8.76
C ASN A 32 -6.52 -5.97 -9.94
N GLU A 33 -6.01 -7.20 -10.04
CA GLU A 33 -6.44 -8.15 -11.07
C GLU A 33 -7.93 -8.48 -10.98
N ILE A 34 -8.44 -8.70 -9.76
CA ILE A 34 -9.87 -8.95 -9.51
C ILE A 34 -10.71 -7.74 -9.92
N LEU A 35 -10.34 -6.54 -9.49
CA LEU A 35 -11.07 -5.30 -9.80
C LEU A 35 -11.10 -5.03 -11.31
N VAL A 36 -9.95 -5.12 -11.98
CA VAL A 36 -9.85 -4.92 -13.44
C VAL A 36 -10.70 -5.94 -14.20
N LYS A 37 -10.70 -7.21 -13.76
CA LYS A 37 -11.53 -8.25 -14.36
C LYS A 37 -13.02 -7.95 -14.19
N GLU A 38 -13.47 -7.51 -13.03
CA GLU A 38 -14.87 -7.17 -12.77
C GLU A 38 -15.34 -5.92 -13.53
N VAL A 39 -14.50 -4.88 -13.61
CA VAL A 39 -14.77 -3.67 -14.41
C VAL A 39 -14.97 -4.04 -15.89
N LYS A 40 -14.05 -4.84 -16.46
CA LYS A 40 -14.15 -5.31 -17.85
C LYS A 40 -15.38 -6.17 -18.09
N LYS A 41 -15.63 -7.15 -17.20
CA LYS A 41 -16.79 -8.06 -17.30
C LYS A 41 -18.12 -7.32 -17.30
N ARG A 42 -18.22 -6.21 -16.56
CA ARG A 42 -19.42 -5.39 -16.45
C ARG A 42 -19.47 -4.24 -17.46
N ASN A 43 -18.45 -4.10 -18.30
CA ASN A 43 -18.31 -3.02 -19.28
C ASN A 43 -18.50 -1.62 -18.65
N LEU A 44 -17.96 -1.43 -17.44
CA LEU A 44 -18.06 -0.16 -16.72
C LEU A 44 -17.04 0.85 -17.29
N PRO A 45 -17.43 2.11 -17.53
CA PRO A 45 -16.54 3.15 -18.06
C PRO A 45 -15.68 3.77 -16.94
N VAL A 46 -14.96 2.93 -16.18
CA VAL A 46 -14.14 3.32 -15.04
C VAL A 46 -12.73 2.73 -15.14
N THR A 47 -11.76 3.35 -14.47
CA THR A 47 -10.37 2.90 -14.43
C THR A 47 -9.99 2.57 -12.99
N VAL A 48 -9.36 1.41 -12.78
CA VAL A 48 -8.89 1.02 -11.44
C VAL A 48 -7.51 1.62 -11.19
N GLU A 49 -7.37 2.40 -10.13
CA GLU A 49 -6.11 3.01 -9.72
C GLU A 49 -5.80 2.73 -8.25
N LEU A 50 -4.57 2.27 -7.96
CA LEU A 50 -4.06 2.19 -6.59
C LEU A 50 -3.65 3.59 -6.13
N VAL A 51 -4.18 4.02 -4.99
CA VAL A 51 -3.90 5.35 -4.41
C VAL A 51 -3.46 5.19 -2.94
N GLY A 52 -3.47 6.30 -2.20
CA GLY A 52 -3.18 6.26 -0.76
C GLY A 52 -1.70 6.08 -0.43
N SER A 53 -1.46 5.63 0.81
CA SER A 53 -0.11 5.50 1.39
C SER A 53 0.69 4.37 0.73
N ILE A 54 0.01 3.32 0.28
CA ILE A 54 0.59 2.18 -0.44
C ILE A 54 1.12 2.60 -1.81
N ALA A 55 0.35 3.37 -2.59
CA ALA A 55 0.80 3.89 -3.89
C ALA A 55 2.06 4.77 -3.77
N LYS A 56 2.19 5.47 -2.65
CA LYS A 56 3.30 6.41 -2.38
C LYS A 56 4.47 5.78 -1.64
N ASP A 57 4.38 4.50 -1.27
CA ASP A 57 5.37 3.79 -0.46
C ASP A 57 5.65 4.45 0.92
N THR A 58 4.61 5.06 1.50
CA THR A 58 4.67 5.82 2.78
C THR A 58 3.87 5.18 3.92
N TYR A 59 3.40 3.95 3.73
CA TYR A 59 2.65 3.19 4.74
C TYR A 59 3.56 2.73 5.89
N LEU A 60 2.96 2.62 7.08
CA LEU A 60 3.65 2.19 8.29
C LEU A 60 3.33 0.72 8.57
N LYS A 61 4.24 0.03 9.24
CA LYS A 61 4.16 -1.41 9.53
C LYS A 61 2.84 -1.83 10.20
N ASP A 62 2.32 -0.99 11.10
CA ASP A 62 1.14 -1.30 11.93
C ASP A 62 -0.13 -0.55 11.48
N ASN A 63 -0.04 0.28 10.43
CA ASN A 63 -1.18 1.02 9.89
C ASN A 63 -1.17 0.93 8.37
N MET A 64 -1.84 -0.10 7.87
CA MET A 64 -1.90 -0.43 6.46
C MET A 64 -3.34 -0.42 5.97
N ASP A 65 -3.65 0.60 5.19
CA ASP A 65 -4.89 0.74 4.43
C ASP A 65 -4.57 0.61 2.93
N ILE A 66 -5.35 -0.19 2.20
CA ILE A 66 -5.20 -0.36 0.75
C ILE A 66 -6.33 0.40 0.07
N ASP A 67 -5.98 1.51 -0.58
CA ASP A 67 -6.95 2.39 -1.24
C ASP A 67 -6.95 2.16 -2.76
N PHE A 68 -8.11 1.85 -3.31
CA PHE A 68 -8.35 1.83 -4.75
C PHE A 68 -9.40 2.88 -5.13
N PHE A 69 -9.14 3.61 -6.21
CA PHE A 69 -10.09 4.51 -6.84
C PHE A 69 -10.61 3.87 -8.14
N LEU A 70 -11.93 3.94 -8.35
CA LEU A 70 -12.62 3.41 -9.53
C LEU A 70 -13.52 4.51 -10.11
#